data_AF-A0A7C6K339-F1
#
_entry.id   AF-A0A7C6K339-F1
#
_cell.length_a   1.000
_cell.length_b   1.000
_cell.length_c   1.000
_cell.angle_alpha   90.00
_cell.angle_beta   90.00
_cell.angle_gamma   90.00
#
_symmetry.space_group_name_H-M   'P 1'
#
loop_
_entity.id
_entity.type
_entity.pdbx_description
1 polymer ?
#
loop_
_entity_poly.entity_id
_entity_poly.type
_entity_poly.pdbx_seq_one_letter_code
_entity_poly.pdbx_strand_id
1 'polypeptide(L)' 'MDEATIKLYSKVMDDIINETGGEYDEMTLEQKLTVIAIMKKVDKQMTEYIAYQSAIVKAWSSLSIEDIILAETECYLNL' A
#
# COMPACT_ATOMS: atom_id res chain seq x y z
N MET A 1 -9.65 -3.22 -1.78
CA MET A 1 -10.02 -3.72 -3.13
C MET A 1 -9.79 -5.21 -3.13
N ASP A 2 -10.70 -5.98 -3.73
CA ASP A 2 -10.49 -7.42 -3.85
C ASP A 2 -9.38 -7.75 -4.86
N GLU A 3 -8.88 -8.98 -4.78
CA GLU A 3 -7.80 -9.48 -5.62
C GLU A 3 -8.14 -9.42 -7.12
N ALA A 4 -9.40 -9.69 -7.47
CA ALA A 4 -9.85 -9.68 -8.87
C ALA A 4 -9.76 -8.27 -9.48
N THR A 5 -10.15 -7.25 -8.72
CA THR A 5 -10.09 -5.85 -9.15
C THR A 5 -8.65 -5.36 -9.27
N ILE A 6 -7.75 -5.76 -8.36
CA ILE A 6 -6.32 -5.45 -8.46
C ILE A 6 -5.75 -6.04 -9.75
N LYS A 7 -6.00 -7.33 -10.02
CA LYS A 7 -5.55 -8.00 -11.26
C LYS A 7 -6.07 -7.32 -12.51
N LEU A 8 -7.35 -6.90 -12.50
CA LEU A 8 -7.93 -6.17 -13.62
C LEU A 8 -7.23 -4.82 -13.84
N TYR A 9 -7.04 -4.03 -12.78
CA TYR A 9 -6.39 -2.73 -12.89
C TYR A 9 -4.93 -2.86 -13.32
N SER A 10 -4.18 -3.80 -12.75
CA SER A 10 -2.81 -4.10 -13.19
C SER A 10 -2.76 -4.44 -14.67
N LYS A 11 -3.65 -5.34 -15.14
CA LYS A 11 -3.71 -5.69 -16.55
C LYS A 11 -3.97 -4.47 -17.45
N VAL A 12 -4.97 -3.65 -17.12
CA VAL A 12 -5.28 -2.45 -17.91
C VAL A 12 -4.09 -1.48 -17.93
N MET A 13 -3.43 -1.28 -16.80
CA MET A 13 -2.25 -0.43 -16.71
C MET A 13 -1.08 -0.98 -17.52
N ASP A 14 -0.83 -2.30 -17.46
CA ASP A 14 0.20 -2.98 -18.23
C ASP A 14 -0.06 -2.88 -19.74
N ASP A 15 -1.31 -3.07 -20.17
CA ASP A 15 -1.71 -2.92 -21.57
C ASP A 15 -1.43 -1.48 -22.06
N ILE A 16 -1.78 -0.47 -21.26
CA ILE A 16 -1.49 0.95 -21.59
C ILE A 16 0.02 1.22 -21.63
N ILE A 17 0.79 0.69 -20.68
CA ILE A 17 2.26 0.85 -20.66
C ILE A 17 2.88 0.20 -21.90
N ASN A 18 2.42 -0.99 -22.29
CA ASN A 18 2.91 -1.69 -23.47
C ASN A 18 2.61 -0.94 -24.77
N GLU A 19 1.44 -0.27 -24.84
CA GLU A 19 1.05 0.53 -26.02
C GLU A 19 1.77 1.87 -26.10
N THR A 20 2.07 2.50 -24.97
CA THR A 20 2.56 3.90 -24.90
C THR A 20 4.01 4.03 -24.45
N GLY A 21 4.66 2.94 -24.07
CA GLY A 21 5.96 2.97 -23.39
C GLY A 21 5.90 3.55 -21.97
N GLY A 22 4.69 3.77 -21.43
CA GLY A 22 4.48 4.48 -20.17
C GLY A 22 4.52 6.01 -20.30
N GLU A 23 4.65 6.55 -21.52
CA GLU A 23 4.70 7.97 -21.77
C GLU A 23 3.30 8.58 -21.79
N TYR A 24 3.04 9.54 -20.89
CA TYR A 24 1.71 10.16 -20.76
C TYR A 24 1.28 10.87 -22.05
N ASP A 25 2.20 11.50 -22.76
CA ASP A 25 1.88 12.27 -23.96
C ASP A 25 1.46 11.38 -25.13
N GLU A 26 1.94 10.14 -25.16
CA GLU A 26 1.59 9.11 -26.14
C GLU A 26 0.23 8.45 -25.85
N MET A 27 -0.36 8.69 -24.67
CA MET A 27 -1.68 8.17 -24.33
C MET A 27 -2.80 8.94 -25.05
N THR A 28 -3.76 8.19 -25.58
CA THR A 28 -5.08 8.70 -25.99
C THR A 28 -5.83 9.31 -24.80
N LEU A 29 -6.83 10.15 -25.10
CA LEU A 29 -7.68 10.74 -24.06
C LEU A 29 -8.37 9.67 -23.19
N GLU A 30 -8.83 8.57 -23.81
CA GLU A 30 -9.49 7.48 -23.09
C GLU A 30 -8.54 6.76 -22.12
N GLN A 31 -7.31 6.47 -22.54
CA GLN A 31 -6.28 5.88 -21.68
C GLN A 31 -5.94 6.81 -20.51
N LYS A 32 -5.74 8.11 -20.78
CA LYS A 32 -5.49 9.13 -19.74
C LYS A 32 -6.59 9.14 -18.68
N LEU A 33 -7.85 9.18 -19.11
CA LEU A 33 -9.01 9.17 -18.22
C LEU A 33 -9.10 7.86 -17.42
N THR A 34 -8.80 6.73 -18.07
CA THR A 34 -8.81 5.41 -17.44
C THR A 34 -7.74 5.30 -16.35
N VAL A 35 -6.50 5.68 -16.65
CA VAL A 35 -5.39 5.71 -15.68
C VAL A 35 -5.74 6.60 -14.49
N ILE A 36 -6.22 7.82 -14.73
CA ILE A 36 -6.61 8.75 -13.67
C ILE A 36 -7.73 8.17 -12.81
N ALA A 37 -8.74 7.54 -13.42
CA ALA A 37 -9.86 6.95 -12.70
C ALA A 37 -9.42 5.76 -11.82
N ILE A 38 -8.56 4.88 -12.34
CA ILE A 38 -7.94 3.80 -11.57
C ILE A 38 -7.14 4.37 -10.41
N MET A 39 -6.30 5.39 -10.68
CA MET A 39 -5.41 5.93 -9.67
C MET A 39 -6.13 6.65 -8.54
N LYS A 40 -7.22 7.36 -8.83
CA LYS A 40 -8.10 7.94 -7.79
C LYS A 40 -8.70 6.87 -6.89
N LYS A 41 -9.06 5.69 -7.42
CA LYS A 41 -9.59 4.59 -6.60
C LYS A 41 -8.52 3.97 -5.71
N VAL A 42 -7.31 3.78 -6.25
CA VAL A 42 -6.16 3.26 -5.49
C VAL A 42 -5.80 4.23 -4.37
N ASP A 43 -5.67 5.52 -4.67
CA ASP A 43 -5.34 6.58 -3.70
C ASP A 43 -6.33 6.63 -2.53
N LYS A 44 -7.64 6.63 -2.83
CA LYS A 44 -8.68 6.60 -1.81
C LYS A 44 -8.51 5.41 -0.86
N GLN A 45 -8.31 4.21 -1.39
CA GLN A 45 -8.20 3.01 -0.57
C GLN A 45 -6.90 2.95 0.22
N MET A 46 -5.80 3.41 -0.37
CA MET A 46 -4.52 3.50 0.34
C MET A 46 -4.63 4.47 1.50
N THR A 47 -5.28 5.62 1.29
CA THR A 47 -5.55 6.61 2.34
C THR A 47 -6.42 6.02 3.47
N GLU A 48 -7.52 5.34 3.14
CA GLU A 48 -8.39 4.69 4.12
C GLU A 48 -7.64 3.60 4.90
N TYR A 49 -6.84 2.78 4.21
CA TYR A 49 -6.03 1.73 4.84
C TYR A 49 -4.99 2.31 5.80
N ILE A 50 -4.24 3.33 5.36
CA ILE A 50 -3.25 4.02 6.19
C ILE A 50 -3.92 4.64 7.41
N ALA A 51 -5.06 5.32 7.24
CA ALA A 51 -5.80 5.93 8.34
C ALA A 51 -6.20 4.89 9.39
N TYR A 52 -6.69 3.72 8.95
CA TYR A 52 -7.07 2.63 9.84
C TYR A 52 -5.86 1.99 10.55
N GLN A 53 -4.79 1.71 9.81
CA GLN A 53 -3.61 1.01 10.36
C GLN A 53 -2.68 1.92 11.15
N SER A 54 -2.73 3.25 10.95
CA SER A 54 -1.75 4.18 11.54
C SER A 54 -1.69 4.08 13.06
N ALA A 55 -2.83 3.93 13.73
CA ALA A 55 -2.87 3.79 15.19
C ALA A 55 -2.21 2.48 15.66
N ILE A 56 -2.49 1.37 14.99
CA ILE A 56 -1.91 0.06 15.28
C ILE A 56 -0.40 0.10 15.07
N VAL A 57 0.03 0.58 13.91
CA VAL A 57 1.46 0.70 13.58
C VAL A 57 2.18 1.54 14.62
N LYS A 58 1.66 2.74 14.95
CA LYS A 58 2.26 3.61 15.96
C LYS A 58 2.34 2.96 17.34
N ALA A 59 1.31 2.23 17.76
CA ALA A 59 1.30 1.57 19.06
C ALA A 59 2.46 0.57 19.16
N TRP A 60 2.58 -0.34 18.19
CA TRP A 60 3.60 -1.39 18.22
C TRP A 60 5.00 -0.88 17.85
N SER A 61 5.11 0.08 16.93
CA SER A 61 6.41 0.65 16.53
C SER A 61 7.03 1.54 17.59
N SER A 62 6.27 1.96 18.60
CA SER A 62 6.77 2.78 19.71
C SER A 62 7.50 1.96 20.79
N LEU A 63 7.39 0.63 20.75
CA LEU A 63 8.01 -0.25 21.72
C LEU A 63 9.50 -0.46 21.39
N SER A 64 10.37 -0.38 22.40
CA SER A 64 11.78 -0.77 22.25
C SER A 64 11.91 -2.29 22.30
N ILE A 65 12.62 -2.83 21.31
CA ILE A 65 12.94 -4.25 21.27
C ILE A 65 13.89 -4.61 22.42
N GLU A 66 14.86 -3.76 22.71
CA GLU A 66 15.84 -3.96 23.78
C GLU A 66 15.18 -4.00 25.16
N ASP A 67 14.28 -3.06 25.45
CA ASP A 67 13.55 -3.02 26.72
C ASP A 67 12.67 -4.27 26.91
N ILE A 68 12.05 -4.77 25.85
CA ILE A 68 11.27 -6.01 25.88
C ILE A 68 12.19 -7.21 26.14
N ILE A 69 13.32 -7.32 25.42
CA ILE A 69 14.28 -8.42 25.63
C ILE A 69 14.78 -8.41 27.08
N LEU A 70 15.13 -7.24 27.61
CA LEU A 70 15.57 -7.10 28.99
C LEU A 70 14.49 -7.53 29.98
N ALA A 71 13.26 -7.02 29.83
CA ALA A 71 12.14 -7.37 30.71
C ALA A 71 11.85 -8.88 30.72
N GLU A 72 11.87 -9.52 29.55
CA GLU A 72 11.63 -10.96 29.46
C GLU A 72 12.79 -11.78 30.05
N THR A 73 14.05 -11.38 29.83
CA THR A 73 15.23 -12.11 30.33
C THR A 73 15.48 -11.93 31.83
N GLU A 74 15.27 -10.73 32.38
CA GLU A 74 15.38 -10.49 33.82
C GLU A 74 14.25 -11.14 34.63
N CYS A 75 13.07 -11.34 34.03
CA CYS A 75 11.96 -12.07 34.65
C CYS A 75 12.33 -13.55 34.95
N TYR A 76 13.22 -14.15 34.16
CA TYR A 76 13.74 -15.51 34.40
C TYR A 76 14.82 -15.60 35.49
N LEU A 77 15.40 -14.48 35.93
CA LEU A 77 16.44 -14.47 36.97
C LEU A 77 15.88 -14.35 38.41
N ASN A 78 14.57 -14.07 38.54
CA ASN A 78 13.88 -13.94 39.83
C ASN A 78 12.94 -15.12 40.16
N LEU A 79 13.09 -16.27 39.48
CA LEU A 79 12.46 -17.56 39.81
C LEU A 79 13.50 -18.54 40.39
#